data_AF-S8BUY7-F1
#
_entry.id   AF-S8BUY7-F1
#
_cell.length_a   1.000
_cell.length_b   1.000
_cell.length_c   1.000
_cell.angle_alpha   90.00
_cell.angle_beta   90.00
_cell.angle_gamma   90.00
#
_symmetry.space_group_name_H-M   'P 1'
#
loop_
_entity.id
_entity.type
_entity.pdbx_description
1 polymer ?
#
loop_
_entity_poly.entity_id
_entity_poly.type
_entity_poly.pdbx_seq_one_letter_code
_entity_poly.pdbx_strand_id
1 'polypeptide(L)'
;MEIVAAQGPQPQQSVSLRNKEIEKKGKWSFILNNFFQLLFYLHLLLIFILELVLTFHGLVSSSRKHRFDAKNWYLQVLSSTALAGILGYICQTYTTVNANRILKAAFWLSPLLTIIYGVLLVSIGTPVSVAASAFAILSSILQALYSCWVTPRFENAVKILKVSSAYHPTRTNAAAVAVILFAGVLYSSFLLAAIGGASAANTKSGGVFILLLLVSFIWTMQLIKNMIQVTVSHIKYLKFANGEDAGLKVALNSAVNSMESICIGSISIPVLVVLRGLARGVRWVSGDVDEFMFSCTSCCAVIGSRAILYANRWCFVHVGVYNKGIVQASSDTWEIFERVGIQEVIDSDLTSAFCFFCGTSVGSACGIMAGSWARATHEDYAAPVSIYAFLAGYFLVRVAMAWIQASVTAYYVAYAENPRSQQFDNTIPNHLQWLQRSRA
;
A
#
# COMPACT_ATOMS: atom_id res chain seq x y z
N MET A 1 78.76 -6.72 -14.93
CA MET A 1 77.86 -7.80 -14.48
C MET A 1 76.48 -7.17 -14.33
N GLU A 2 75.48 -7.79 -14.93
CA GLU A 2 74.25 -7.19 -15.48
C GLU A 2 73.43 -6.29 -14.55
N ILE A 3 73.09 -5.10 -15.04
CA ILE A 3 71.95 -4.33 -14.54
C ILE A 3 70.71 -4.97 -15.16
N VAL A 4 70.03 -5.82 -14.38
CA VAL A 4 68.72 -6.36 -14.75
C VAL A 4 67.72 -5.20 -14.77
N ALA A 5 67.43 -4.70 -15.97
CA ALA A 5 66.33 -3.78 -16.19
C ALA A 5 65.02 -4.52 -15.86
N ALA A 6 64.38 -4.15 -14.75
CA ALA A 6 63.05 -4.61 -14.42
C ALA A 6 62.10 -4.23 -15.57
N GLN A 7 61.70 -5.22 -16.38
CA GLN A 7 60.64 -5.06 -17.36
C GLN A 7 59.37 -4.61 -16.63
N GLY A 8 59.02 -3.34 -16.79
CA GLY A 8 57.72 -2.83 -16.36
C GLY A 8 56.59 -3.65 -17.00
N PRO A 9 55.44 -3.78 -16.33
CA PRO A 9 54.37 -4.66 -16.78
C PRO A 9 53.98 -4.37 -18.23
N GLN A 10 53.96 -5.42 -19.05
CA GLN A 10 53.57 -5.41 -20.46
C GLN A 10 52.25 -4.61 -20.66
N PRO A 11 52.11 -3.79 -21.72
CA PRO A 11 50.95 -2.93 -21.95
C PRO A 11 49.61 -3.67 -21.96
N GLN A 12 49.62 -4.98 -22.27
CA GLN A 12 48.43 -5.83 -22.23
C GLN A 12 47.95 -6.12 -20.80
N GLN A 13 48.88 -6.21 -19.84
CA GLN A 13 48.58 -6.46 -18.43
C GLN A 13 48.03 -5.21 -17.74
N SER A 14 48.56 -4.02 -18.08
CA SER A 14 48.06 -2.73 -17.57
C SER A 14 46.65 -2.39 -18.08
N VAL A 15 46.34 -2.73 -19.34
CA VAL A 15 44.98 -2.61 -19.90
C VAL A 15 44.01 -3.59 -19.23
N SER A 16 44.42 -4.84 -18.98
CA SER A 16 43.57 -5.82 -18.30
C SER A 16 43.23 -5.43 -16.85
N LEU A 17 44.18 -4.84 -16.11
CA LEU A 17 43.98 -4.36 -14.75
C LEU A 17 43.05 -3.14 -14.72
N ARG A 18 43.23 -2.20 -15.65
CA ARG A 18 42.35 -1.03 -15.82
C ARG A 18 40.91 -1.46 -16.16
N ASN A 19 40.75 -2.44 -17.04
CA ASN A 19 39.43 -2.97 -17.39
C ASN A 19 38.76 -3.65 -16.20
N LYS A 20 39.50 -4.41 -15.39
CA LYS A 20 39.00 -4.99 -14.13
C LYS A 20 38.60 -3.94 -13.11
N GLU A 21 39.32 -2.83 -13.00
CA GLU A 21 38.95 -1.72 -12.11
C GLU A 21 37.71 -0.97 -12.58
N ILE A 22 37.57 -0.74 -13.89
CA ILE A 22 36.38 -0.13 -14.48
C ILE A 22 35.16 -1.03 -14.28
N GLU A 23 35.31 -2.35 -14.53
CA GLU A 23 34.26 -3.34 -14.28
C GLU A 23 33.88 -3.40 -12.79
N LYS A 24 34.87 -3.40 -11.90
CA LYS A 24 34.64 -3.36 -10.45
C LYS A 24 33.94 -2.09 -10.02
N LYS A 25 34.37 -0.91 -10.47
CA LYS A 25 33.69 0.38 -10.19
C LYS A 25 32.27 0.41 -10.73
N GLY A 26 32.05 -0.08 -11.95
CA GLY A 26 30.71 -0.22 -12.54
C GLY A 26 29.83 -1.14 -11.70
N LYS A 27 30.37 -2.28 -11.24
CA LYS A 27 29.65 -3.22 -10.38
C LYS A 27 29.30 -2.64 -9.02
N TRP A 28 30.22 -1.93 -8.36
CA TRP A 28 29.94 -1.26 -7.07
C TRP A 28 28.94 -0.12 -7.23
N SER A 29 29.04 0.70 -8.28
CA SER A 29 28.06 1.74 -8.58
C SER A 29 26.68 1.13 -8.85
N PHE A 30 26.61 0.01 -9.58
CA PHE A 30 25.35 -0.68 -9.84
C PHE A 30 24.73 -1.26 -8.55
N ILE A 31 25.54 -1.84 -7.66
CA ILE A 31 25.08 -2.38 -6.39
C ILE A 31 24.58 -1.27 -5.46
N LEU A 32 25.32 -0.16 -5.36
CA LEU A 32 24.94 0.99 -4.54
C LEU A 32 23.64 1.63 -5.04
N ASN A 33 23.49 1.77 -6.35
CA ASN A 33 22.31 2.35 -6.98
C ASN A 33 21.10 1.40 -7.04
N ASN A 34 21.23 0.13 -6.64
CA ASN A 34 20.12 -0.84 -6.65
C ASN A 34 20.01 -1.58 -5.31
N PHE A 35 20.61 -1.04 -4.24
CA PHE A 35 20.76 -1.73 -2.96
C PHE A 35 19.40 -2.16 -2.38
N PHE A 36 18.42 -1.25 -2.37
CA PHE A 36 17.08 -1.54 -1.82
C PHE A 36 16.30 -2.55 -2.68
N GLN A 37 16.50 -2.54 -3.99
CA GLN A 37 15.90 -3.53 -4.90
C GLN A 37 16.49 -4.93 -4.64
N LEU A 38 17.82 -5.03 -4.55
CA LEU A 38 18.51 -6.30 -4.27
C LEU A 38 18.12 -6.86 -2.89
N LEU A 39 18.08 -5.99 -1.87
CA LEU A 39 17.64 -6.35 -0.52
C LEU A 39 16.22 -6.93 -0.53
N PHE A 40 15.31 -6.32 -1.29
CA PHE A 40 13.93 -6.77 -1.39
C PHE A 40 13.81 -8.14 -2.08
N TYR A 41 14.55 -8.39 -3.16
CA TYR A 41 14.54 -9.70 -3.81
C TYR A 41 15.14 -10.79 -2.95
N LEU A 42 16.24 -10.49 -2.24
CA LEU A 42 16.82 -11.42 -1.27
C LEU A 42 15.82 -11.74 -0.15
N HIS A 43 15.13 -10.73 0.37
CA HIS A 43 14.05 -10.89 1.34
C HIS A 43 12.94 -11.81 0.82
N LEU A 44 12.44 -11.58 -0.40
CA LEU A 44 11.40 -12.43 -1.00
C LEU A 44 11.84 -13.87 -1.16
N LEU A 45 13.08 -14.12 -1.59
CA LEU A 45 13.63 -15.46 -1.73
C LEU A 45 13.70 -16.18 -0.38
N LEU A 46 14.23 -15.50 0.65
CA LEU A 46 14.36 -16.07 1.99
C LEU A 46 13.00 -16.38 2.62
N ILE A 47 12.03 -15.47 2.46
CA ILE A 47 10.66 -15.67 2.95
C ILE A 47 9.97 -16.81 2.20
N PHE A 48 10.12 -16.90 0.89
CA PHE A 48 9.55 -18.00 0.11
C PHE A 48 10.07 -19.36 0.56
N ILE A 49 11.38 -19.49 0.80
CA ILE A 49 11.99 -20.71 1.36
C ILE A 49 11.40 -21.00 2.74
N LEU A 50 11.30 -19.97 3.61
CA LEU A 50 10.74 -20.11 4.95
C LEU A 50 9.26 -20.56 4.91
N GLU A 51 8.45 -19.98 4.02
CA GLU A 51 7.04 -20.35 3.81
C GLU A 51 6.90 -21.82 3.40
N LEU A 52 7.73 -22.29 2.45
CA LEU A 52 7.73 -23.69 2.02
C LEU A 52 8.09 -24.63 3.17
N VAL A 53 9.16 -24.33 3.91
CA VAL A 53 9.62 -25.16 5.03
C VAL A 53 8.56 -25.24 6.12
N LEU A 54 7.97 -24.10 6.52
CA LEU A 54 6.96 -24.06 7.57
C LEU A 54 5.65 -24.72 7.15
N THR A 55 5.20 -24.51 5.91
CA THR A 55 3.99 -25.13 5.38
C THR A 55 4.15 -26.65 5.32
N PHE A 56 5.27 -27.14 4.77
CA PHE A 56 5.56 -28.57 4.72
C PHE A 56 5.65 -29.18 6.12
N HIS A 57 6.34 -28.51 7.05
CA HIS A 57 6.41 -28.94 8.44
C HIS A 57 5.02 -29.00 9.09
N GLY A 58 4.16 -28.00 8.85
CA GLY A 58 2.78 -27.96 9.33
C GLY A 58 1.94 -29.13 8.85
N LEU A 59 1.98 -29.42 7.54
CA LEU A 59 1.27 -30.55 6.93
C LEU A 59 1.73 -31.89 7.50
N VAL A 60 3.05 -32.08 7.60
CA VAL A 60 3.65 -33.32 8.12
C VAL A 60 3.41 -33.49 9.62
N SER A 61 3.44 -32.41 10.40
CA SER A 61 3.16 -32.44 11.84
C SER A 61 1.69 -32.77 12.11
N SER A 62 0.77 -32.21 11.33
CA SER A 62 -0.66 -32.51 11.43
C SER A 62 -0.97 -33.98 11.15
N SER A 63 -0.29 -34.59 10.17
CA SER A 63 -0.43 -36.03 9.89
C SER A 63 0.09 -36.93 11.00
N ARG A 64 0.98 -36.44 11.88
CA ARG A 64 1.65 -37.25 12.92
C ARG A 64 1.16 -36.97 14.34
N LYS A 65 0.59 -35.79 14.61
CA LYS A 65 0.13 -35.36 15.94
C LYS A 65 -1.28 -34.78 15.81
N HIS A 66 -2.27 -35.40 16.45
CA HIS A 66 -3.68 -34.94 16.51
C HIS A 66 -3.92 -33.58 17.23
N ARG A 67 -2.87 -32.77 17.47
CA ARG A 67 -2.97 -31.50 18.21
C ARG A 67 -3.31 -30.28 17.34
N PHE A 68 -3.16 -30.37 16.02
CA PHE A 68 -3.47 -29.27 15.09
C PHE A 68 -4.42 -29.74 14.00
N ASP A 69 -5.64 -29.21 14.02
CA ASP A 69 -6.66 -29.46 13.00
C ASP A 69 -6.38 -28.61 11.75
N ALA A 70 -5.40 -29.07 10.98
CA ALA A 70 -4.97 -28.44 9.74
C ALA A 70 -6.12 -28.23 8.76
N LYS A 71 -7.05 -29.18 8.68
CA LYS A 71 -8.16 -29.13 7.71
C LYS A 71 -9.02 -27.90 7.96
N ASN A 72 -9.42 -27.67 9.20
CA ASN A 72 -10.26 -26.53 9.56
C ASN A 72 -9.49 -25.20 9.46
N TRP A 73 -8.23 -25.15 9.89
CA TRP A 73 -7.40 -23.95 9.78
C TRP A 73 -7.22 -23.51 8.32
N TYR A 74 -6.72 -24.41 7.46
CA TYR A 74 -6.45 -24.08 6.05
C TYR A 74 -7.74 -23.72 5.32
N LEU A 75 -8.85 -24.41 5.60
CA LEU A 75 -10.13 -24.12 4.96
C LEU A 75 -10.67 -22.72 5.32
N GLN A 76 -10.62 -22.35 6.61
CA GLN A 76 -11.07 -21.04 7.08
C GLN A 76 -10.24 -19.90 6.46
N VAL A 77 -8.92 -20.07 6.48
CA VAL A 77 -7.96 -19.13 5.92
C VAL A 77 -8.16 -18.96 4.41
N LEU A 78 -8.22 -20.05 3.65
CA LEU A 78 -8.44 -20.02 2.19
C LEU A 78 -9.79 -19.41 1.82
N SER A 79 -10.83 -19.70 2.61
CA SER A 79 -12.16 -19.11 2.41
C SER A 79 -12.12 -17.59 2.63
N SER A 80 -11.36 -17.11 3.62
CA SER A 80 -11.21 -15.69 3.92
C SER A 80 -10.44 -14.92 2.84
N THR A 81 -9.38 -15.50 2.27
CA THR A 81 -8.62 -14.89 1.17
C THR A 81 -9.40 -14.92 -0.14
N ALA A 82 -10.17 -15.98 -0.39
CA ALA A 82 -11.10 -16.04 -1.53
C ALA A 82 -12.18 -14.97 -1.41
N LEU A 83 -12.80 -14.82 -0.23
CA LEU A 83 -13.79 -13.76 0.03
C LEU A 83 -13.18 -12.37 -0.21
N ALA A 84 -11.95 -12.13 0.26
CA ALA A 84 -11.25 -10.87 0.05
C ALA A 84 -11.03 -10.56 -1.44
N GLY A 85 -10.63 -11.57 -2.22
CA GLY A 85 -10.47 -11.45 -3.67
C GLY A 85 -11.79 -11.08 -4.37
N ILE A 86 -12.89 -11.75 -4.02
CA ILE A 86 -14.22 -11.49 -4.56
C ILE A 86 -14.68 -10.07 -4.19
N LEU A 87 -14.62 -9.71 -2.91
CA LEU A 87 -15.05 -8.38 -2.44
C LEU A 87 -14.16 -7.26 -3.00
N GLY A 88 -12.86 -7.51 -3.18
CA GLY A 88 -11.95 -6.58 -3.85
C GLY A 88 -12.33 -6.34 -5.30
N TYR A 89 -12.63 -7.40 -6.05
CA TYR A 89 -13.10 -7.29 -7.43
C TYR A 89 -14.45 -6.58 -7.53
N ILE A 90 -15.39 -6.86 -6.62
CA ILE A 90 -16.69 -6.18 -6.53
C ILE A 90 -16.47 -4.69 -6.23
N CYS A 91 -15.65 -4.33 -5.24
CA CYS A 91 -15.36 -2.93 -4.91
C CYS A 91 -14.78 -2.19 -6.11
N GLN A 92 -13.82 -2.80 -6.81
CA GLN A 92 -13.22 -2.21 -7.99
C GLN A 92 -14.25 -1.97 -9.10
N THR A 93 -15.01 -3.01 -9.47
CA THR A 93 -16.01 -2.95 -10.55
C THR A 93 -17.10 -1.94 -10.22
N TYR A 94 -17.64 -1.98 -9.00
CA TYR A 94 -18.72 -1.09 -8.58
C TYR A 94 -18.26 0.36 -8.46
N THR A 95 -16.97 0.62 -8.19
CA THR A 95 -16.41 1.97 -8.26
C THR A 95 -16.43 2.54 -9.67
N THR A 96 -16.12 1.73 -10.68
CA THR A 96 -16.17 2.17 -12.08
C THR A 96 -17.59 2.36 -12.61
N VAL A 97 -18.56 1.57 -12.13
CA VAL A 97 -19.96 1.65 -12.58
C VAL A 97 -20.74 2.72 -11.82
N ASN A 98 -20.58 2.80 -10.50
CA ASN A 98 -21.36 3.71 -9.65
C ASN A 98 -20.55 4.23 -8.46
N ALA A 99 -19.59 5.11 -8.75
CA ALA A 99 -18.75 5.79 -7.76
C ALA A 99 -19.53 6.44 -6.60
N ASN A 100 -20.73 6.98 -6.87
CA ASN A 100 -21.56 7.63 -5.85
C ASN A 100 -22.03 6.65 -4.77
N ARG A 101 -22.59 5.50 -5.19
CA ARG A 101 -23.12 4.51 -4.24
C ARG A 101 -21.98 3.82 -3.49
N ILE A 102 -20.91 3.41 -4.17
CA ILE A 102 -19.81 2.70 -3.49
C ILE A 102 -19.10 3.59 -2.48
N LEU A 103 -18.92 4.88 -2.79
CA LEU A 103 -18.22 5.80 -1.89
C LEU A 103 -19.03 5.97 -0.61
N LYS A 104 -20.31 6.30 -0.72
CA LYS A 104 -21.20 6.39 0.44
C LYS A 104 -21.26 5.07 1.20
N ALA A 105 -21.40 3.95 0.50
CA ALA A 105 -21.43 2.63 1.13
C ALA A 105 -20.14 2.35 1.92
N ALA A 106 -18.96 2.63 1.37
CA ALA A 106 -17.69 2.41 2.07
C ALA A 106 -17.60 3.26 3.35
N PHE A 107 -17.94 4.55 3.29
CA PHE A 107 -17.88 5.46 4.44
C PHE A 107 -18.86 5.10 5.57
N TRP A 108 -20.03 4.53 5.25
CA TRP A 108 -21.02 4.14 6.27
C TRP A 108 -20.90 2.68 6.72
N LEU A 109 -20.58 1.75 5.82
CA LEU A 109 -20.48 0.32 6.11
C LEU A 109 -19.18 -0.04 6.85
N SER A 110 -18.07 0.65 6.55
CA SER A 110 -16.79 0.36 7.20
C SER A 110 -16.81 0.50 8.73
N PRO A 111 -17.27 1.63 9.32
CA PRO A 111 -17.33 1.74 10.78
C PRO A 111 -18.25 0.68 11.40
N LEU A 112 -19.38 0.37 10.75
CA LEU A 112 -20.32 -0.67 11.20
C LEU A 112 -19.69 -2.07 11.21
N LEU A 113 -19.01 -2.48 10.14
CA LEU A 113 -18.32 -3.77 10.12
C LEU A 113 -17.14 -3.80 11.10
N THR A 114 -16.44 -2.68 11.26
CA THR A 114 -15.30 -2.59 12.18
C THR A 114 -15.75 -2.73 13.65
N ILE A 115 -16.90 -2.17 14.04
CA ILE A 115 -17.42 -2.34 15.41
C ILE A 115 -17.92 -3.77 15.65
N ILE A 116 -18.61 -4.38 14.66
CA ILE A 116 -19.03 -5.80 14.76
C ILE A 116 -17.80 -6.70 14.92
N TYR A 117 -16.73 -6.43 14.15
CA TYR A 117 -15.46 -7.13 14.29
C TYR A 117 -14.84 -6.94 15.68
N GLY A 118 -14.85 -5.72 16.21
CA GLY A 118 -14.40 -5.43 17.57
C GLY A 118 -15.18 -6.23 18.63
N VAL A 119 -16.50 -6.29 18.53
CA VAL A 119 -17.36 -7.07 19.44
C VAL A 119 -17.05 -8.57 19.35
N LEU A 120 -16.84 -9.10 18.14
CA LEU A 120 -16.41 -10.49 17.98
C LEU A 120 -15.08 -10.75 18.71
N LEU A 121 -14.09 -9.87 18.57
CA LEU A 121 -12.79 -10.01 19.24
C LEU A 121 -12.90 -9.93 20.78
N VAL A 122 -13.80 -9.07 21.31
CA VAL A 122 -14.13 -9.05 22.75
C VAL A 122 -14.68 -10.40 23.17
N SER A 123 -15.63 -10.97 22.40
CA SER A 123 -16.24 -12.25 22.75
C SER A 123 -15.23 -13.39 22.83
N ILE A 124 -14.12 -13.34 22.07
CA ILE A 124 -13.05 -14.37 22.08
C ILE A 124 -12.25 -14.34 23.38
N GLY A 125 -12.16 -13.20 24.07
CA GLY A 125 -11.66 -13.13 25.45
C GLY A 125 -10.16 -13.38 25.67
N THR A 126 -9.37 -13.63 24.63
CA THR A 126 -7.90 -13.76 24.76
C THR A 126 -7.23 -12.40 25.00
N PRO A 127 -6.09 -12.31 25.69
CA PRO A 127 -5.40 -11.03 25.90
C PRO A 127 -5.09 -10.28 24.60
N VAL A 128 -4.68 -11.02 23.56
CA VAL A 128 -4.40 -10.46 22.22
C VAL A 128 -5.69 -9.96 21.55
N SER A 129 -6.79 -10.71 21.63
CA SER A 129 -8.06 -10.28 21.03
C SER A 129 -8.68 -9.09 21.76
N VAL A 130 -8.52 -8.98 23.08
CA VAL A 130 -8.97 -7.82 23.86
C VAL A 130 -8.20 -6.56 23.45
N ALA A 131 -6.86 -6.64 23.35
CA ALA A 131 -6.06 -5.53 22.86
C ALA A 131 -6.48 -5.13 21.43
N ALA A 132 -6.61 -6.11 20.52
CA ALA A 132 -7.06 -5.86 19.15
C ALA A 132 -8.48 -5.26 19.09
N SER A 133 -9.39 -5.68 19.97
CA SER A 133 -10.76 -5.13 20.03
C SER A 133 -10.77 -3.66 20.45
N ALA A 134 -9.92 -3.25 21.39
CA ALA A 134 -9.83 -1.86 21.81
C ALA A 134 -9.42 -0.96 20.63
N PHE A 135 -8.43 -1.40 19.85
CA PHE A 135 -8.03 -0.70 18.62
C PHE A 135 -9.13 -0.69 17.55
N ALA A 136 -9.84 -1.81 17.36
CA ALA A 136 -10.93 -1.89 16.37
C ALA A 136 -12.10 -0.97 16.73
N ILE A 137 -12.53 -0.96 18.00
CA ILE A 137 -13.63 -0.10 18.48
C ILE A 137 -13.23 1.37 18.36
N LEU A 138 -12.03 1.74 18.81
CA LEU A 138 -11.52 3.10 18.65
C LEU A 138 -11.45 3.51 17.18
N SER A 139 -10.95 2.62 16.31
CA SER A 139 -10.90 2.87 14.86
C SER A 139 -12.29 3.06 14.26
N SER A 140 -13.29 2.28 14.69
CA SER A 140 -14.67 2.43 14.22
C SER A 140 -15.25 3.80 14.61
N ILE A 141 -15.04 4.25 15.85
CA ILE A 141 -15.50 5.57 16.31
C ILE A 141 -14.85 6.68 15.47
N LEU A 142 -13.51 6.62 15.29
CA LEU A 142 -12.79 7.60 14.48
C LEU A 142 -13.26 7.59 13.02
N GLN A 143 -13.50 6.41 12.44
CA GLN A 143 -14.05 6.27 11.10
C GLN A 143 -15.44 6.90 10.99
N ALA A 144 -16.34 6.65 11.94
CA ALA A 144 -17.69 7.21 11.95
C ALA A 144 -17.67 8.76 12.05
N LEU A 145 -16.86 9.30 12.97
CA LEU A 145 -16.68 10.74 13.13
C LEU A 145 -16.11 11.36 11.84
N TYR A 146 -15.10 10.71 11.25
CA TYR A 146 -14.51 11.16 9.99
C TYR A 146 -15.53 11.14 8.84
N SER A 147 -16.34 10.07 8.72
CA SER A 147 -17.41 9.98 7.71
C SER A 147 -18.42 11.13 7.82
N CYS A 148 -18.85 11.45 9.04
CA CYS A 148 -19.74 12.60 9.28
C CYS A 148 -19.06 13.91 8.85
N TRP A 149 -17.80 14.11 9.23
CA TRP A 149 -17.04 15.33 8.91
C TRP A 149 -16.83 15.55 7.41
N VAL A 150 -16.56 14.48 6.65
CA VAL A 150 -16.26 14.59 5.21
C VAL A 150 -17.49 14.51 4.29
N THR A 151 -18.69 14.24 4.83
CA THR A 151 -19.93 14.10 4.05
C THR A 151 -20.19 15.25 3.07
N PRO A 152 -19.97 16.54 3.42
CA PRO A 152 -20.16 17.65 2.48
C PRO A 152 -19.27 17.58 1.22
N ARG A 153 -18.14 16.87 1.30
CA ARG A 153 -17.14 16.75 0.22
C ARG A 153 -17.42 15.57 -0.73
N PHE A 154 -18.44 14.75 -0.46
CA PHE A 154 -18.72 13.54 -1.23
C PHE A 154 -19.05 13.82 -2.69
N GLU A 155 -19.79 14.88 -2.99
CA GLU A 155 -20.17 15.20 -4.36
C GLU A 155 -18.92 15.47 -5.23
N ASN A 156 -17.99 16.26 -4.72
CA ASN A 156 -16.76 16.60 -5.44
C ASN A 156 -15.83 15.38 -5.56
N ALA A 157 -15.70 14.57 -4.50
CA ALA A 157 -14.95 13.32 -4.55
C ALA A 157 -15.50 12.36 -5.63
N VAL A 158 -16.83 12.25 -5.74
CA VAL A 158 -17.49 11.42 -6.76
C VAL A 158 -17.24 11.96 -8.17
N LYS A 159 -17.26 13.28 -8.38
CA LYS A 159 -16.93 13.88 -9.68
C LYS A 159 -15.49 13.55 -10.09
N ILE A 160 -14.53 13.75 -9.19
CA ILE A 160 -13.11 13.44 -9.42
C ILE A 160 -12.91 11.94 -9.72
N LEU A 161 -13.58 11.05 -8.97
CA LEU A 161 -13.52 9.60 -9.22
C LEU A 161 -14.07 9.24 -10.59
N LYS A 162 -15.18 9.84 -11.03
CA LYS A 162 -15.77 9.60 -12.34
C LYS A 162 -14.85 10.07 -13.47
N VAL A 163 -14.34 11.30 -13.40
CA VAL A 163 -13.46 11.86 -14.44
C VAL A 163 -12.16 11.07 -14.54
N SER A 164 -11.53 10.77 -13.42
CA SER A 164 -10.29 9.98 -13.39
C SER A 164 -10.47 8.53 -13.87
N SER A 165 -11.66 7.96 -13.66
CA SER A 165 -11.99 6.57 -14.05
C SER A 165 -12.64 6.45 -15.43
N ALA A 166 -13.03 7.56 -16.08
CA ALA A 166 -13.79 7.58 -17.33
C ALA A 166 -13.10 6.81 -18.47
N TYR A 167 -11.77 6.86 -18.50
CA TYR A 167 -10.99 6.09 -19.45
C TYR A 167 -10.87 4.64 -18.98
N HIS A 168 -11.73 3.77 -19.50
CA HIS A 168 -11.67 2.35 -19.18
C HIS A 168 -10.33 1.77 -19.66
N PRO A 169 -9.63 0.99 -18.83
CA PRO A 169 -8.50 0.22 -19.30
C PRO A 169 -8.93 -0.61 -20.51
N THR A 170 -8.07 -0.69 -21.53
CA THR A 170 -8.20 -1.69 -22.59
C THR A 170 -8.35 -3.08 -21.96
N ARG A 171 -8.99 -4.03 -22.67
CA ARG A 171 -9.24 -5.39 -22.17
C ARG A 171 -7.99 -6.06 -21.56
N THR A 172 -6.81 -5.72 -22.07
CA THR A 172 -5.49 -6.15 -21.58
C THR A 172 -5.15 -5.62 -20.18
N ASN A 173 -5.45 -4.36 -19.89
CA ASN A 173 -5.19 -3.74 -18.59
C ASN A 173 -6.13 -4.29 -17.50
N ALA A 174 -7.40 -4.55 -17.82
CA ALA A 174 -8.34 -5.19 -16.90
C ALA A 174 -7.92 -6.62 -16.54
N ALA A 175 -7.48 -7.40 -17.54
CA ALA A 175 -6.94 -8.74 -17.32
C ALA A 175 -5.67 -8.72 -16.44
N ALA A 176 -4.77 -7.76 -16.65
CA ALA A 176 -3.57 -7.61 -15.83
C ALA A 176 -3.90 -7.32 -14.36
N VAL A 177 -4.87 -6.45 -14.08
CA VAL A 177 -5.31 -6.18 -12.70
C VAL A 177 -5.92 -7.44 -12.06
N ALA A 178 -6.74 -8.20 -12.80
CA ALA A 178 -7.30 -9.45 -12.32
C ALA A 178 -6.21 -10.50 -12.00
N VAL A 179 -5.17 -10.61 -12.85
CA VAL A 179 -4.02 -11.50 -12.61
C VAL A 179 -3.25 -11.09 -11.36
N ILE A 180 -3.02 -9.78 -11.15
CA ILE A 180 -2.32 -9.29 -9.96
C ILE A 180 -3.14 -9.56 -8.69
N LEU A 181 -4.46 -9.39 -8.74
CA LEU A 181 -5.35 -9.74 -7.64
C LEU A 181 -5.31 -11.23 -7.32
N PHE A 182 -5.39 -12.08 -8.34
CA PHE A 182 -5.29 -13.51 -8.18
C PHE A 182 -3.94 -13.93 -7.58
N ALA A 183 -2.83 -13.37 -8.07
CA ALA A 183 -1.50 -13.59 -7.50
C ALA A 183 -1.42 -13.14 -6.03
N GLY A 184 -2.04 -12.01 -5.69
CA GLY A 184 -2.13 -11.54 -4.31
C GLY A 184 -2.92 -12.50 -3.41
N VAL A 185 -4.03 -13.06 -3.89
CA VAL A 185 -4.84 -14.06 -3.17
C VAL A 185 -4.02 -15.34 -2.94
N LEU A 186 -3.31 -15.81 -3.96
CA LEU A 186 -2.41 -16.97 -3.83
C LEU A 186 -1.32 -16.69 -2.80
N TYR A 187 -0.61 -15.56 -2.92
CA TYR A 187 0.46 -15.21 -1.98
C TYR A 187 -0.03 -15.10 -0.54
N SER A 188 -1.18 -14.43 -0.31
CA SER A 188 -1.80 -14.36 1.01
C SER A 188 -2.15 -15.74 1.55
N SER A 189 -2.65 -16.62 0.69
CA SER A 189 -3.03 -17.98 1.07
C SER A 189 -1.83 -18.81 1.50
N PHE A 190 -0.71 -18.73 0.75
CA PHE A 190 0.54 -19.40 1.10
C PHE A 190 1.13 -18.88 2.41
N LEU A 191 1.15 -17.56 2.61
CA LEU A 191 1.68 -16.96 3.82
C LEU A 191 0.86 -17.33 5.06
N LEU A 192 -0.46 -17.29 4.96
CA LEU A 192 -1.34 -17.71 6.06
C LEU A 192 -1.24 -19.23 6.33
N ALA A 193 -0.97 -20.03 5.30
CA ALA A 193 -0.68 -21.45 5.47
C ALA A 193 0.65 -21.68 6.22
N ALA A 194 1.68 -20.89 5.91
CA ALA A 194 2.96 -20.93 6.61
C ALA A 194 2.83 -20.51 8.08
N ILE A 195 2.01 -19.50 8.40
CA ILE A 195 1.70 -19.10 9.78
C ILE A 195 1.04 -20.26 10.55
N GLY A 196 0.12 -20.99 9.93
CA GLY A 196 -0.46 -22.21 10.50
C GLY A 196 0.60 -23.27 10.79
N GLY A 197 1.53 -23.49 9.85
CA GLY A 197 2.65 -24.41 10.04
C GLY A 197 3.62 -24.02 11.14
N ALA A 198 3.93 -22.72 11.28
CA ALA A 198 4.73 -22.19 12.38
C ALA A 198 4.05 -22.41 13.75
N SER A 199 2.73 -22.21 13.80
CA SER A 199 1.92 -22.42 15.00
C SER A 199 1.89 -23.90 15.41
N ALA A 200 1.77 -24.80 14.43
CA ALA A 200 1.81 -26.25 14.65
C ALA A 200 3.18 -26.79 15.09
N ALA A 201 4.28 -26.07 14.80
CA ALA A 201 5.62 -26.48 15.16
C ALA A 201 5.92 -26.31 16.68
N ASN A 202 5.18 -25.44 17.38
CA ASN A 202 5.33 -25.15 18.81
C ASN A 202 6.79 -24.98 19.27
N THR A 203 7.60 -24.29 18.47
CA THR A 203 9.00 -24.00 18.81
C THR A 203 9.06 -22.73 19.66
N LYS A 204 10.09 -22.61 20.52
CA LYS A 204 10.32 -21.40 21.33
C LYS A 204 10.44 -20.12 20.46
N SER A 205 10.73 -20.26 19.17
CA SER A 205 10.86 -19.18 18.19
C SER A 205 9.65 -19.01 17.26
N GLY A 206 8.55 -19.76 17.46
CA GLY A 206 7.36 -19.70 16.59
C GLY A 206 6.80 -18.29 16.43
N GLY A 207 6.72 -17.52 17.52
CA GLY A 207 6.28 -16.13 17.49
C GLY A 207 7.18 -15.21 16.64
N VAL A 208 8.49 -15.45 16.63
CA VAL A 208 9.45 -14.68 15.81
C VAL A 208 9.20 -14.97 14.33
N PHE A 209 8.99 -16.23 13.94
CA PHE A 209 8.67 -16.58 12.55
C PHE A 209 7.34 -15.95 12.10
N ILE A 210 6.31 -15.99 12.95
CA ILE A 210 5.02 -15.35 12.65
C ILE A 210 5.21 -13.84 12.45
N LEU A 211 5.95 -13.17 13.34
CA LEU A 211 6.23 -11.74 13.21
C LEU A 211 6.99 -11.42 11.91
N LEU A 212 8.02 -12.19 11.58
CA LEU A 212 8.79 -12.03 10.33
C LEU A 212 7.90 -12.21 9.09
N LEU A 213 7.03 -13.22 9.09
CA LEU A 213 6.06 -13.45 8.01
C LEU A 213 5.07 -12.28 7.89
N LEU A 214 4.54 -11.77 9.00
CA LEU A 214 3.61 -10.63 8.96
C LEU A 214 4.26 -9.34 8.46
N VAL A 215 5.49 -9.03 8.90
CA VAL A 215 6.24 -7.86 8.43
C VAL A 215 6.54 -8.00 6.93
N SER A 216 6.98 -9.18 6.49
CA SER A 216 7.18 -9.48 5.07
C SER A 216 5.90 -9.33 4.26
N PHE A 217 4.77 -9.85 4.78
CA PHE A 217 3.47 -9.75 4.14
C PHE A 217 3.06 -8.30 3.89
N ILE A 218 3.15 -7.48 4.93
CA ILE A 218 2.82 -6.05 4.87
C ILE A 218 3.70 -5.35 3.84
N TRP A 219 5.01 -5.58 3.88
CA TRP A 219 5.95 -4.95 2.97
C TRP A 219 5.71 -5.37 1.51
N THR A 220 5.50 -6.66 1.27
CA THR A 220 5.23 -7.22 -0.07
C THR A 220 3.92 -6.69 -0.63
N MET A 221 2.84 -6.66 0.15
CA MET A 221 1.56 -6.10 -0.27
C MET A 221 1.65 -4.61 -0.60
N GLN A 222 2.40 -3.87 0.21
CA GLN A 222 2.62 -2.45 0.03
C GLN A 222 3.49 -2.17 -1.22
N LEU A 223 4.43 -3.05 -1.54
CA LEU A 223 5.17 -3.01 -2.80
C LEU A 223 4.26 -3.28 -4.00
N ILE A 224 3.47 -4.36 -3.98
CA ILE A 224 2.53 -4.69 -5.07
C ILE A 224 1.57 -3.51 -5.31
N LYS A 225 1.04 -2.92 -4.25
CA LYS A 225 0.18 -1.72 -4.33
C LYS A 225 0.89 -0.57 -5.05
N ASN A 226 2.15 -0.29 -4.67
CA ASN A 226 2.91 0.82 -5.26
C ASN A 226 3.35 0.54 -6.71
N MET A 227 3.65 -0.72 -7.05
CA MET A 227 3.90 -1.15 -8.43
C MET A 227 2.70 -0.85 -9.31
N ILE A 228 1.48 -1.24 -8.87
CA ILE A 228 0.25 -0.88 -9.57
C ILE A 228 0.12 0.64 -9.67
N GLN A 229 0.40 1.38 -8.58
CA GLN A 229 0.30 2.83 -8.63
C GLN A 229 1.18 3.45 -9.71
N VAL A 230 2.46 3.08 -9.78
CA VAL A 230 3.41 3.59 -10.76
C VAL A 230 3.01 3.18 -12.20
N THR A 231 2.68 1.92 -12.42
CA THR A 231 2.31 1.43 -13.76
C THR A 231 1.02 2.08 -14.27
N VAL A 232 -0.01 2.14 -13.43
CA VAL A 232 -1.31 2.68 -13.81
C VAL A 232 -1.26 4.18 -13.95
N SER A 233 -0.56 4.87 -13.04
CA SER A 233 -0.42 6.31 -13.13
C SER A 233 0.32 6.72 -14.39
N HIS A 234 1.34 5.96 -14.83
CA HIS A 234 2.02 6.20 -16.11
C HIS A 234 1.01 6.14 -17.27
N ILE A 235 0.25 5.05 -17.40
CA ILE A 235 -0.72 4.88 -18.48
C ILE A 235 -1.75 6.01 -18.48
N LYS A 236 -2.30 6.32 -17.30
CA LYS A 236 -3.33 7.34 -17.13
C LYS A 236 -2.80 8.74 -17.38
N TYR A 237 -1.60 9.03 -16.91
CA TYR A 237 -0.96 10.33 -17.10
C TYR A 237 -0.76 10.62 -18.59
N LEU A 238 -0.20 9.67 -19.36
CA LEU A 238 -0.01 9.87 -20.81
C LEU A 238 -1.34 10.11 -21.53
N LYS A 239 -2.42 9.47 -21.07
CA LYS A 239 -3.76 9.74 -21.60
C LYS A 239 -4.27 11.13 -21.26
N PHE A 240 -4.09 11.60 -20.02
CA PHE A 240 -4.57 12.91 -19.57
C PHE A 240 -3.71 14.10 -20.04
N ALA A 241 -2.41 13.89 -20.24
CA ALA A 241 -1.48 14.94 -20.63
C ALA A 241 -1.35 15.04 -22.16
N ASN A 242 -1.26 13.90 -22.85
CA ASN A 242 -0.93 13.83 -24.28
C ASN A 242 -2.09 13.30 -25.14
N GLY A 243 -3.15 12.74 -24.55
CA GLY A 243 -4.20 12.04 -25.28
C GLY A 243 -3.80 10.64 -25.79
N GLU A 244 -2.57 10.19 -25.47
CA GLU A 244 -1.97 8.96 -26.00
C GLU A 244 -2.36 7.72 -25.18
N ASP A 245 -2.58 6.60 -25.87
CA ASP A 245 -2.82 5.30 -25.23
C ASP A 245 -1.49 4.55 -25.04
N ALA A 246 -0.93 4.63 -23.83
CA ALA A 246 0.29 3.93 -23.49
C ALA A 246 0.06 2.42 -23.35
N GLY A 247 0.91 1.61 -24.01
CA GLY A 247 0.86 0.16 -23.88
C GLY A 247 1.31 -0.32 -22.50
N LEU A 248 0.61 -1.31 -21.94
CA LEU A 248 0.91 -1.91 -20.62
C LEU A 248 2.38 -2.33 -20.48
N LYS A 249 2.98 -2.88 -21.53
CA LYS A 249 4.37 -3.34 -21.54
C LYS A 249 5.36 -2.19 -21.30
N VAL A 250 5.11 -1.02 -21.87
CA VAL A 250 5.98 0.16 -21.71
C VAL A 250 5.89 0.68 -20.27
N ALA A 251 4.68 0.80 -19.74
CA ALA A 251 4.46 1.24 -18.37
C ALA A 251 5.02 0.25 -17.33
N LEU A 252 4.91 -1.05 -17.59
CA LEU A 252 5.52 -2.10 -16.75
C LEU A 252 7.04 -2.03 -16.79
N ASN A 253 7.65 -1.87 -17.97
CA ASN A 253 9.10 -1.70 -18.07
C ASN A 253 9.58 -0.46 -17.30
N SER A 254 8.85 0.65 -17.39
CA SER A 254 9.16 1.85 -16.61
C SER A 254 9.06 1.61 -15.09
N ALA A 255 8.02 0.90 -14.65
CA ALA A 255 7.88 0.54 -13.23
C ALA A 255 9.00 -0.40 -12.75
N VAL A 256 9.41 -1.37 -13.57
CA VAL A 256 10.54 -2.27 -13.26
C VAL A 256 11.86 -1.50 -13.21
N ASN A 257 12.08 -0.55 -14.10
CA ASN A 257 13.27 0.32 -14.06
C ASN A 257 13.28 1.21 -12.81
N SER A 258 12.10 1.55 -12.28
CA SER A 258 11.93 2.36 -11.07
C SER A 258 11.75 1.52 -9.79
N MET A 259 12.07 0.22 -9.83
CA MET A 259 11.81 -0.72 -8.74
C MET A 259 12.47 -0.29 -7.42
N GLU A 260 13.69 0.26 -7.47
CA GLU A 260 14.37 0.75 -6.27
C GLU A 260 13.55 1.84 -5.55
N SER A 261 13.07 2.84 -6.31
CA SER A 261 12.23 3.91 -5.76
C SER A 261 10.90 3.38 -5.22
N ILE A 262 10.34 2.34 -5.85
CA ILE A 262 9.12 1.68 -5.39
C ILE A 262 9.34 0.92 -4.08
N CYS A 263 10.48 0.23 -3.93
CA CYS A 263 10.90 -0.43 -2.70
C CYS A 263 11.11 0.58 -1.55
N ILE A 264 11.78 1.70 -1.81
CA ILE A 264 11.95 2.75 -0.80
C ILE A 264 10.58 3.32 -0.42
N GLY A 265 9.73 3.60 -1.41
CA GLY A 265 8.38 4.11 -1.20
C GLY A 265 7.44 3.17 -0.47
N SER A 266 7.63 1.85 -0.57
CA SER A 266 6.79 0.89 0.14
C SER A 266 7.06 0.85 1.65
N ILE A 267 8.24 1.29 2.09
CA ILE A 267 8.55 1.48 3.52
C ILE A 267 8.26 2.93 3.94
N SER A 268 8.79 3.90 3.21
CA SER A 268 8.83 5.29 3.66
C SER A 268 7.45 5.95 3.66
N ILE A 269 6.63 5.74 2.62
CA ILE A 269 5.34 6.43 2.50
C ILE A 269 4.37 6.05 3.62
N PRO A 270 4.13 4.76 3.95
CA PRO A 270 3.27 4.40 5.08
C PRO A 270 3.76 5.00 6.40
N VAL A 271 5.06 4.95 6.67
CA VAL A 271 5.66 5.50 7.90
C VAL A 271 5.42 7.01 7.96
N LEU A 272 5.68 7.74 6.88
CA LEU A 272 5.49 9.19 6.81
C LEU A 272 4.00 9.58 6.91
N VAL A 273 3.09 8.76 6.38
CA VAL A 273 1.64 8.97 6.54
C VAL A 273 1.23 8.81 8.01
N VAL A 274 1.73 7.78 8.71
CA VAL A 274 1.47 7.60 10.14
C VAL A 274 2.03 8.77 10.95
N LEU A 275 3.28 9.18 10.69
CA LEU A 275 3.90 10.33 11.37
C LEU A 275 3.10 11.62 11.16
N ARG A 276 2.60 11.88 9.94
CA ARG A 276 1.72 13.02 9.67
C ARG A 276 0.38 12.91 10.40
N GLY A 277 -0.20 11.72 10.45
CA GLY A 277 -1.43 11.46 11.19
C GLY A 277 -1.27 11.79 12.67
N LEU A 278 -0.18 11.31 13.28
CA LEU A 278 0.17 11.61 14.68
C LEU A 278 0.40 13.11 14.90
N ALA A 279 1.19 13.76 14.03
CA ALA A 279 1.44 15.19 14.10
C ALA A 279 0.15 16.03 14.03
N ARG A 280 -0.78 15.66 13.14
CA ARG A 280 -2.10 16.31 13.06
C ARG A 280 -2.93 16.05 14.32
N GLY A 281 -2.95 14.82 14.83
CA GLY A 281 -3.66 14.48 16.06
C GLY A 281 -3.20 15.29 17.27
N VAL A 282 -1.89 15.45 17.44
CA VAL A 282 -1.31 16.30 18.50
C VAL A 282 -1.80 17.75 18.38
N ARG A 283 -1.85 18.30 17.15
CA ARG A 283 -2.33 19.66 16.91
C ARG A 283 -3.82 19.84 17.27
N TRP A 284 -4.65 18.82 17.06
CA TRP A 284 -6.07 18.86 17.44
C TRP A 284 -6.28 18.85 18.95
N VAL A 285 -5.50 18.04 19.69
CA VAL A 285 -5.59 17.96 21.16
C VAL A 285 -5.03 19.22 21.83
N SER A 286 -4.06 19.89 21.19
CA SER A 286 -3.39 21.08 21.73
C SER A 286 -4.13 22.40 21.48
N GLY A 287 -5.34 22.35 20.93
CA GLY A 287 -6.08 23.52 20.47
C GLY A 287 -6.53 24.52 21.55
N ASP A 288 -6.20 24.32 22.84
CA ASP A 288 -6.59 25.27 23.89
C ASP A 288 -5.81 25.15 25.22
N VAL A 289 -4.65 24.47 25.29
CA VAL A 289 -3.95 24.25 26.57
C VAL A 289 -2.42 24.31 26.47
N ASP A 290 -1.84 25.17 27.30
CA ASP A 290 -0.43 25.33 27.72
C ASP A 290 0.66 25.71 26.70
N GLU A 291 1.50 26.66 27.14
CA GLU A 291 2.70 27.20 26.48
C GLU A 291 3.74 26.12 26.14
N PHE A 292 3.77 25.00 26.88
CA PHE A 292 4.67 23.86 26.65
C PHE A 292 4.27 23.00 25.45
N MET A 293 2.96 22.87 25.15
CA MET A 293 2.46 22.11 23.99
C MET A 293 2.62 22.85 22.66
N PHE A 294 2.83 24.17 22.70
CA PHE A 294 3.08 25.00 21.52
C PHE A 294 4.41 24.62 20.83
N SER A 295 5.44 24.27 21.60
CA SER A 295 6.75 23.83 21.08
C SER A 295 6.64 22.51 20.32
N CYS A 296 6.00 21.50 20.91
CA CYS A 296 5.74 20.20 20.24
C CYS A 296 4.86 20.37 18.99
N THR A 297 3.86 21.25 19.03
CA THR A 297 2.99 21.52 17.88
C THR A 297 3.74 22.13 16.70
N SER A 298 4.65 23.08 16.97
CA SER A 298 5.51 23.67 15.94
C SER A 298 6.47 22.64 15.32
N CYS A 299 7.07 21.78 16.13
CA CYS A 299 7.97 20.71 15.67
C CYS A 299 7.22 19.67 14.83
N CYS A 300 6.04 19.22 15.28
CA CYS A 300 5.19 18.29 14.55
C CYS A 300 4.72 18.85 13.20
N ALA A 301 4.41 20.15 13.13
CA ALA A 301 4.07 20.82 11.88
C ALA A 301 5.25 20.84 10.90
N VAL A 302 6.47 21.10 11.38
CA VAL A 302 7.71 21.07 10.58
C VAL A 302 8.05 19.66 10.09
N ILE A 303 7.86 18.63 10.93
CA ILE A 303 8.05 17.23 10.53
C ILE A 303 7.03 16.87 9.45
N GLY A 304 5.77 17.27 9.62
CA GLY A 304 4.70 17.02 8.66
C GLY A 304 4.96 17.64 7.29
N SER A 305 5.37 18.92 7.24
CA SER A 305 5.68 19.62 6.00
C SER A 305 6.92 19.05 5.31
N ARG A 306 8.01 18.82 6.05
CA ARG A 306 9.23 18.18 5.51
C ARG A 306 8.95 16.78 5.00
N ALA A 307 8.12 16.01 5.70
CA ALA A 307 7.76 14.67 5.25
C ALA A 307 7.15 14.69 3.84
N ILE A 308 6.35 15.71 3.47
CA ILE A 308 5.69 15.80 2.16
C ILE A 308 6.70 15.98 1.03
N LEU A 309 7.78 16.70 1.30
CA LEU A 309 8.89 16.89 0.36
C LEU A 309 9.68 15.59 0.16
N TYR A 310 9.83 14.76 1.19
CA TYR A 310 10.56 13.50 1.09
C TYR A 310 9.78 12.36 0.42
N ALA A 311 8.49 12.19 0.78
CA ALA A 311 7.65 11.22 0.09
C ALA A 311 6.16 11.60 0.19
N ASN A 312 5.47 11.56 -0.93
CA ASN A 312 4.04 11.74 -1.01
C ASN A 312 3.45 10.75 -2.03
N ARG A 313 2.15 10.49 -1.98
CA ARG A 313 1.53 9.54 -2.93
C ARG A 313 1.56 10.01 -4.39
N TRP A 314 1.72 11.30 -4.61
CA TRP A 314 1.69 11.93 -5.93
C TRP A 314 2.98 11.70 -6.72
N CYS A 315 4.08 11.50 -6.00
CA CYS A 315 5.39 11.20 -6.58
C CYS A 315 5.38 9.97 -7.50
N PHE A 316 4.49 9.00 -7.29
CA PHE A 316 4.43 7.78 -8.11
C PHE A 316 4.15 8.06 -9.59
N VAL A 317 3.51 9.19 -9.91
CA VAL A 317 3.33 9.63 -11.30
C VAL A 317 4.69 9.95 -11.92
N HIS A 318 5.49 10.80 -11.26
CA HIS A 318 6.83 11.18 -11.75
C HIS A 318 7.83 10.02 -11.72
N VAL A 319 7.72 9.12 -10.73
CA VAL A 319 8.49 7.86 -10.72
C VAL A 319 8.17 7.05 -11.97
N GLY A 320 6.88 6.87 -12.30
CA GLY A 320 6.48 6.06 -13.44
C GLY A 320 6.77 6.67 -14.80
N VAL A 321 6.50 7.97 -14.97
CA VAL A 321 6.58 8.67 -16.26
C VAL A 321 8.00 9.13 -16.55
N TYR A 322 8.69 9.68 -15.55
CA TYR A 322 10.00 10.31 -15.72
C TYR A 322 11.16 9.49 -15.15
N ASN A 323 10.90 8.30 -14.58
CA ASN A 323 11.91 7.46 -13.93
C ASN A 323 12.75 8.21 -12.88
N LYS A 324 12.12 9.14 -12.15
CA LYS A 324 12.76 9.93 -11.10
C LYS A 324 12.84 9.15 -9.79
N GLY A 325 13.90 9.41 -9.01
CA GLY A 325 14.01 8.92 -7.64
C GLY A 325 12.87 9.43 -6.76
N ILE A 326 12.45 8.66 -5.75
CA ILE A 326 11.24 8.98 -4.95
C ILE A 326 11.26 10.37 -4.31
N VAL A 327 12.40 10.80 -3.76
CA VAL A 327 12.54 12.11 -3.10
C VAL A 327 12.42 13.25 -4.11
N GLN A 328 13.11 13.13 -5.24
CA GLN A 328 13.03 14.13 -6.31
C GLN A 328 11.62 14.19 -6.91
N ALA A 329 11.03 13.04 -7.20
CA ALA A 329 9.65 12.95 -7.67
C ALA A 329 8.64 13.57 -6.69
N SER A 330 8.88 13.39 -5.39
CA SER A 330 8.04 13.94 -4.32
C SER A 330 8.15 15.46 -4.22
N SER A 331 9.37 15.99 -4.26
CA SER A 331 9.61 17.43 -4.25
C SER A 331 9.00 18.11 -5.48
N ASP A 332 9.29 17.59 -6.68
CA ASP A 332 8.82 18.17 -7.94
C ASP A 332 7.29 18.23 -8.01
N THR A 333 6.61 17.12 -7.66
CA THR A 333 5.14 17.08 -7.68
C THR A 333 4.53 18.07 -6.69
N TRP A 334 5.12 18.21 -5.51
CA TRP A 334 4.62 19.15 -4.50
C TRP A 334 4.84 20.61 -4.89
N GLU A 335 6.00 20.94 -5.47
CA GLU A 335 6.31 22.30 -5.95
C GLU A 335 5.34 22.73 -7.07
N ILE A 336 4.98 21.82 -7.97
CA ILE A 336 3.99 22.09 -9.02
C ILE A 336 2.62 22.41 -8.39
N PHE A 337 2.20 21.65 -7.37
CA PHE A 337 0.93 21.91 -6.68
C PHE A 337 0.90 23.25 -5.94
N GLU A 338 2.03 23.66 -5.36
CA GLU A 338 2.22 24.98 -4.75
C GLU A 338 2.12 26.09 -5.79
N ARG A 339 2.82 25.93 -6.91
CA ARG A 339 2.84 26.92 -8.01
C ARG A 339 1.45 27.15 -8.62
N VAL A 340 0.66 26.09 -8.76
CA VAL A 340 -0.70 26.17 -9.33
C VAL A 340 -1.75 26.58 -8.28
N GLY A 341 -1.46 26.41 -6.99
CA GLY A 341 -2.36 26.78 -5.90
C GLY A 341 -3.50 25.78 -5.65
N ILE A 342 -3.30 24.49 -5.93
CA ILE A 342 -4.32 23.43 -5.75
C ILE A 342 -4.12 22.59 -4.48
N GLN A 343 -3.27 23.03 -3.55
CA GLN A 343 -2.99 22.31 -2.30
C GLN A 343 -4.25 22.02 -1.49
N GLU A 344 -5.19 22.98 -1.42
CA GLU A 344 -6.44 22.81 -0.68
C GLU A 344 -7.34 21.72 -1.30
N VAL A 345 -7.37 21.66 -2.63
CA VAL A 345 -8.08 20.62 -3.37
C VAL A 345 -7.47 19.25 -3.03
N ILE A 346 -6.14 19.15 -3.03
CA ILE A 346 -5.38 17.94 -2.72
C ILE A 346 -5.62 17.47 -1.28
N ASP A 347 -5.62 18.38 -0.32
CA ASP A 347 -5.87 18.08 1.09
C ASP A 347 -7.33 17.67 1.35
N SER A 348 -8.26 18.13 0.51
CA SER A 348 -9.67 17.75 0.56
C SER A 348 -9.99 16.43 -0.17
N ASP A 349 -9.05 15.84 -0.91
CA ASP A 349 -9.25 14.60 -1.67
C ASP A 349 -9.57 13.42 -0.73
N LEU A 350 -10.71 12.77 -1.01
CA LEU A 350 -11.17 11.62 -0.23
C LEU A 350 -10.70 10.28 -0.78
N THR A 351 -9.96 10.22 -1.88
CA THR A 351 -9.65 8.96 -2.57
C THR A 351 -8.83 8.00 -1.69
N SER A 352 -7.82 8.51 -0.96
CA SER A 352 -7.03 7.68 -0.05
C SER A 352 -7.86 7.18 1.13
N ALA A 353 -8.75 8.03 1.66
CA ALA A 353 -9.66 7.65 2.73
C ALA A 353 -10.66 6.59 2.23
N PHE A 354 -11.27 6.80 1.08
CA PHE A 354 -12.16 5.84 0.43
C PHE A 354 -11.49 4.46 0.28
N CYS A 355 -10.26 4.40 -0.25
CA CYS A 355 -9.52 3.14 -0.38
C CYS A 355 -9.21 2.50 0.99
N PHE A 356 -8.93 3.31 2.01
CA PHE A 356 -8.74 2.83 3.38
C PHE A 356 -10.03 2.22 3.94
N PHE A 357 -11.16 2.90 3.81
CA PHE A 357 -12.49 2.45 4.26
C PHE A 357 -12.93 1.17 3.54
N CYS A 358 -12.66 1.03 2.24
CA CYS A 358 -12.86 -0.24 1.52
C CYS A 358 -11.99 -1.37 2.08
N GLY A 359 -10.71 -1.07 2.39
CA GLY A 359 -9.82 -2.04 3.00
C GLY A 359 -10.29 -2.49 4.38
N THR A 360 -10.65 -1.56 5.26
CA THR A 360 -11.09 -1.86 6.62
C THR A 360 -12.43 -2.57 6.66
N SER A 361 -13.37 -2.23 5.76
CA SER A 361 -14.67 -2.92 5.67
C SER A 361 -14.51 -4.38 5.25
N VAL A 362 -13.72 -4.65 4.21
CA VAL A 362 -13.49 -6.02 3.72
C VAL A 362 -12.60 -6.81 4.68
N GLY A 363 -11.57 -6.18 5.25
CA GLY A 363 -10.78 -6.80 6.32
C GLY A 363 -11.68 -7.22 7.49
N SER A 364 -12.57 -6.34 7.94
CA SER A 364 -13.54 -6.66 9.00
C SER A 364 -14.45 -7.81 8.61
N ALA A 365 -14.98 -7.83 7.37
CA ALA A 365 -15.82 -8.93 6.89
C ALA A 365 -15.08 -10.28 6.87
N CYS A 366 -13.84 -10.32 6.36
CA CYS A 366 -12.99 -11.51 6.36
C CYS A 366 -12.67 -11.98 7.78
N GLY A 367 -12.33 -11.05 8.68
CA GLY A 367 -12.05 -11.34 10.09
C GLY A 367 -13.28 -11.84 10.85
N ILE A 368 -14.46 -11.28 10.59
CA ILE A 368 -15.74 -11.74 11.16
C ILE A 368 -16.05 -13.16 10.71
N MET A 369 -15.99 -13.42 9.40
CA MET A 369 -16.28 -14.75 8.85
C MET A 369 -15.32 -15.81 9.39
N ALA A 370 -14.01 -15.57 9.28
CA ALA A 370 -12.99 -16.53 9.70
C ALA A 370 -12.98 -16.71 11.23
N GLY A 371 -13.13 -15.63 11.99
CA GLY A 371 -13.18 -15.67 13.45
C GLY A 371 -14.41 -16.37 13.99
N SER A 372 -15.58 -16.14 13.39
CA SER A 372 -16.83 -16.81 13.80
C SER A 372 -16.79 -18.30 13.51
N TRP A 373 -16.27 -18.70 12.35
CA TRP A 373 -16.06 -20.11 12.00
C TRP A 373 -15.03 -20.76 12.92
N ALA A 374 -13.88 -20.11 13.13
CA ALA A 374 -12.85 -20.62 14.02
C ALA A 374 -13.40 -20.79 15.44
N ARG A 375 -14.15 -19.82 15.98
CA ARG A 375 -14.80 -19.93 17.30
C ARG A 375 -15.75 -21.13 17.38
N ALA A 376 -16.53 -21.39 16.33
CA ALA A 376 -17.48 -22.50 16.30
C ALA A 376 -16.82 -23.88 16.19
N THR A 377 -15.55 -23.95 15.81
CA THR A 377 -14.84 -25.22 15.56
C THR A 377 -13.70 -25.47 16.55
N HIS A 378 -12.87 -24.47 16.81
CA HIS A 378 -11.70 -24.50 17.69
C HIS A 378 -11.46 -23.12 18.32
N GLU A 379 -11.87 -22.95 19.58
CA GLU A 379 -11.83 -21.66 20.28
C GLU A 379 -10.40 -21.09 20.44
N ASP A 380 -9.40 -21.96 20.70
CA ASP A 380 -8.00 -21.56 20.94
C ASP A 380 -7.35 -20.80 19.77
N TYR A 381 -7.82 -21.04 18.55
CA TYR A 381 -7.27 -20.46 17.33
C TYR A 381 -8.12 -19.31 16.76
N ALA A 382 -9.26 -19.00 17.40
CA ALA A 382 -10.21 -18.03 16.87
C ALA A 382 -9.61 -16.62 16.75
N ALA A 383 -8.87 -16.16 17.76
CA ALA A 383 -8.22 -14.85 17.76
C ALA A 383 -7.19 -14.69 16.63
N PRO A 384 -6.14 -15.55 16.52
CA PRO A 384 -5.14 -15.39 15.48
C PRO A 384 -5.73 -15.55 14.07
N VAL A 385 -6.59 -16.54 13.83
CA VAL A 385 -7.24 -16.72 12.51
C VAL A 385 -8.02 -15.46 12.12
N SER A 386 -8.79 -14.90 13.05
CA SER A 386 -9.59 -13.70 12.81
C SER A 386 -8.73 -12.47 12.48
N ILE A 387 -7.62 -12.27 13.20
CA ILE A 387 -6.67 -11.16 12.97
C ILE A 387 -5.96 -11.32 11.63
N TYR A 388 -5.48 -12.52 11.30
CA TYR A 388 -4.77 -12.73 10.04
C TYR A 388 -5.70 -12.62 8.82
N ALA A 389 -6.93 -13.13 8.93
CA ALA A 389 -7.95 -12.94 7.91
C ALA A 389 -8.30 -11.46 7.70
N PHE A 390 -8.37 -10.66 8.79
CA PHE A 390 -8.55 -9.22 8.70
C PHE A 390 -7.41 -8.55 7.93
N LEU A 391 -6.16 -8.84 8.29
CA LEU A 391 -4.99 -8.25 7.63
C LEU A 391 -4.93 -8.62 6.15
N ALA A 392 -5.13 -9.89 5.82
CA ALA A 392 -5.14 -10.34 4.43
C ALA A 392 -6.25 -9.67 3.62
N GLY A 393 -7.47 -9.63 4.16
CA GLY A 393 -8.60 -8.96 3.52
C GLY A 393 -8.35 -7.47 3.28
N TYR A 394 -7.80 -6.78 4.29
CA TYR A 394 -7.43 -5.37 4.18
C TYR A 394 -6.42 -5.14 3.06
N PHE A 395 -5.28 -5.84 3.07
CA PHE A 395 -4.22 -5.59 2.09
C PHE A 395 -4.63 -5.97 0.66
N LEU A 396 -5.36 -7.08 0.47
CA LEU A 396 -5.86 -7.48 -0.84
C LEU A 396 -6.76 -6.42 -1.46
N VAL A 397 -7.67 -5.83 -0.68
CA VAL A 397 -8.53 -4.75 -1.19
C VAL A 397 -7.76 -3.45 -1.39
N ARG A 398 -6.75 -3.15 -0.55
CA ARG A 398 -5.87 -1.99 -0.78
C ARG A 398 -5.09 -2.12 -2.09
N VAL A 399 -4.67 -3.33 -2.46
CA VAL A 399 -4.06 -3.63 -3.76
C VAL A 399 -5.09 -3.48 -4.88
N ALA A 400 -6.32 -4.00 -4.73
CA ALA A 400 -7.40 -3.85 -5.71
C ALA A 400 -7.73 -2.39 -6.03
N MET A 401 -7.82 -1.56 -4.99
CA MET A 401 -8.16 -0.15 -5.11
C MET A 401 -6.98 0.71 -5.57
N ALA A 402 -5.77 0.16 -5.65
CA ALA A 402 -4.57 0.89 -6.06
C ALA A 402 -4.72 1.52 -7.46
N TRP A 403 -5.40 0.84 -8.39
CA TRP A 403 -5.69 1.36 -9.72
C TRP A 403 -6.51 2.67 -9.69
N ILE A 404 -7.56 2.72 -8.86
CA ILE A 404 -8.43 3.89 -8.75
C ILE A 404 -7.63 5.05 -8.14
N GLN A 405 -6.86 4.75 -7.08
CA GLN A 405 -6.00 5.75 -6.47
C GLN A 405 -4.95 6.28 -7.47
N ALA A 406 -4.36 5.42 -8.29
CA ALA A 406 -3.41 5.81 -9.32
C ALA A 406 -4.03 6.68 -10.41
N SER A 407 -5.27 6.38 -10.81
CA SER A 407 -6.01 7.14 -11.82
C SER A 407 -6.29 8.58 -11.35
N VAL A 408 -6.74 8.74 -10.09
CA VAL A 408 -6.92 10.07 -9.47
C VAL A 408 -5.59 10.80 -9.35
N THR A 409 -4.54 10.08 -8.94
CA THR A 409 -3.19 10.65 -8.79
C THR A 409 -2.66 11.20 -10.11
N ALA A 410 -2.80 10.44 -11.20
CA ALA A 410 -2.42 10.87 -12.54
C ALA A 410 -3.23 12.07 -13.03
N TYR A 411 -4.55 12.09 -12.79
CA TYR A 411 -5.40 13.22 -13.17
C TYR A 411 -4.97 14.53 -12.50
N TYR A 412 -4.70 14.52 -11.19
CA TYR A 412 -4.25 15.71 -10.48
C TYR A 412 -2.87 16.21 -10.94
N VAL A 413 -1.91 15.30 -11.13
CA VAL A 413 -0.56 15.68 -11.57
C VAL A 413 -0.59 16.21 -13.01
N ALA A 414 -1.30 15.54 -13.92
CA ALA A 414 -1.43 15.99 -15.29
C ALA A 414 -2.14 17.36 -15.39
N TYR A 415 -3.17 17.59 -14.58
CA TYR A 415 -3.80 18.91 -14.49
C TYR A 415 -2.83 19.98 -13.97
N ALA A 416 -2.05 19.67 -12.94
CA ALA A 416 -1.15 20.64 -12.33
C ALA A 416 0.02 21.02 -13.25
N GLU A 417 0.49 20.10 -14.09
CA GLU A 417 1.54 20.42 -15.07
C GLU A 417 1.05 21.33 -16.21
N ASN A 418 -0.20 21.19 -16.63
CA ASN A 418 -0.79 22.05 -17.66
C ASN A 418 -2.27 22.38 -17.37
N PRO A 419 -2.54 23.30 -16.42
CA PRO A 419 -3.92 23.62 -16.01
C PRO A 419 -4.72 24.37 -17.07
N ARG A 420 -4.06 24.86 -18.14
CA ARG A 420 -4.68 25.55 -19.28
C ARG A 420 -4.97 24.62 -20.46
N SER A 421 -4.63 23.34 -20.35
CA SER A 421 -4.91 22.37 -21.42
C SER A 421 -6.42 22.20 -21.63
N GLN A 422 -6.84 22.18 -22.89
CA GLN A 422 -8.24 21.93 -23.27
C GLN A 422 -8.70 20.50 -22.96
N GLN A 423 -7.77 19.60 -22.59
CA GLN A 423 -8.10 18.22 -22.22
C GLN A 423 -8.76 18.13 -20.83
N PHE A 424 -8.64 19.17 -20.00
CA PHE A 424 -9.24 19.20 -18.66
C PHE A 424 -10.54 19.99 -18.62
N ASP A 425 -11.47 19.49 -17.82
CA ASP A 425 -12.74 20.13 -17.53
C ASP A 425 -12.62 21.10 -16.34
N ASN A 426 -13.71 21.83 -16.06
CA ASN A 426 -13.75 22.76 -14.94
C ASN A 426 -13.90 22.07 -13.56
N THR A 427 -13.69 20.76 -13.45
CA THR A 427 -13.91 20.01 -12.20
C THR A 427 -13.00 20.51 -11.07
N ILE A 428 -11.69 20.66 -11.31
CA ILE A 428 -10.75 21.15 -10.30
C ILE A 428 -10.99 22.63 -9.96
N PRO A 429 -11.12 23.56 -10.94
CA PRO A 429 -11.46 24.95 -10.66
C PRO A 429 -12.76 25.13 -9.86
N ASN A 430 -13.83 24.42 -10.23
CA ASN A 430 -15.12 24.51 -9.55
C ASN A 430 -15.01 24.03 -8.09
N HIS A 431 -14.24 22.97 -7.84
CA HIS A 431 -14.00 22.47 -6.49
C HIS A 431 -13.18 23.45 -5.65
N LEU A 432 -12.15 24.08 -6.24
CA LEU A 432 -11.38 25.13 -5.57
C LEU A 432 -12.26 26.33 -5.19
N GLN A 433 -13.11 26.80 -6.11
CA GLN A 433 -14.08 27.88 -5.81
C GLN A 433 -15.06 27.50 -4.70
N TRP A 434 -15.54 26.25 -4.68
CA TRP A 434 -16.42 25.75 -3.64
C TRP A 434 -15.74 25.75 -2.26
N LEU A 435 -14.46 25.33 -2.19
CA LEU A 435 -13.67 25.38 -0.96
C LEU A 435 -13.47 26.82 -0.46
N GLN A 436 -13.17 27.74 -1.37
CA GLN A 436 -13.01 29.16 -1.04
C GLN A 436 -14.31 29.78 -0.49
N ARG A 437 -15.45 29.49 -1.14
CA ARG A 437 -16.77 29.95 -0.69
C ARG A 437 -17.22 29.34 0.63
N SER A 438 -16.81 28.11 0.92
CA SER A 438 -17.18 27.44 2.18
C SER A 438 -16.37 27.96 3.38
N ARG A 439 -15.34 28.79 3.15
CA ARG A 439 -14.49 29.39 4.17
C ARG A 439 -14.81 30.87 4.43
N ALA A 440 -15.33 31.57 3.42
CA ALA A 440 -15.89 32.92 3.55
C ALA A 440 -17.23 32.87 4.29
#